data_AF-A0A959KU49-F1
#
_entry.id   AF-A0A959KU49-F1
#
_cell.length_a   1.000
_cell.length_b   1.000
_cell.length_c   1.000
_cell.angle_alpha   90.00
_cell.angle_beta   90.00
_cell.angle_gamma   90.00
#
_symmetry.space_group_name_H-M   'P 1'
#
loop_
_entity.id
_entity.type
_entity.pdbx_description
1 polymer ?
#
loop_
_entity_poly.entity_id
_entity_poly.type
_entity_poly.pdbx_seq_one_letter_code
_entity_poly.pdbx_strand_id
1 'polypeptide(L)'
;MKAPFFIVGVPRSGTTLLSVLLSNHPQVYIDGESVGISIAENMEKYKRLFAYRPGRGQRAVLTQVIRDSYKQRLEKLLDYEQLDQYADLRDFFHRSVNRRAEEHGKLLWGDKTPELIFDLPQLLQVFPDARFLHVVRDARSNAQ
;
A
#
# COMPACT_ATOMS: atom_id res chain seq x y z
N MET A 1 -7.43 -10.66 10.54
CA MET A 1 -7.20 -9.30 10.00
C MET A 1 -7.94 -9.17 8.69
N LYS A 2 -8.40 -7.97 8.30
CA LYS A 2 -9.04 -7.79 6.99
C LYS A 2 -7.97 -7.50 5.94
N ALA A 3 -8.09 -8.18 4.80
CA ALA A 3 -7.17 -8.03 3.68
C ALA A 3 -7.43 -6.71 2.96
N PRO A 4 -6.40 -5.94 2.58
CA PRO A 4 -6.57 -4.74 1.78
C PRO A 4 -7.00 -5.09 0.35
N PHE A 5 -7.55 -4.10 -0.36
CA PHE A 5 -7.77 -4.22 -1.79
C PHE A 5 -7.10 -3.10 -2.58
N PHE A 6 -6.75 -3.38 -3.83
CA PHE A 6 -6.07 -2.43 -4.70
C PHE A 6 -6.83 -2.28 -6.01
N ILE A 7 -7.08 -1.03 -6.40
CA ILE A 7 -7.63 -0.71 -7.73
C ILE A 7 -6.44 -0.47 -8.67
N VAL A 8 -6.25 -1.37 -9.62
CA VAL A 8 -5.10 -1.40 -10.53
C VAL A 8 -5.55 -1.34 -12.00
N GLY A 9 -4.64 -1.00 -12.90
CA GLY A 9 -4.89 -0.95 -14.33
C GLY A 9 -4.07 0.13 -15.02
N VAL A 10 -4.29 0.34 -16.31
CA VAL A 10 -3.59 1.40 -17.05
C VAL A 10 -4.13 2.77 -16.62
N PRO A 11 -3.31 3.84 -16.51
CA PRO A 11 -3.82 5.20 -16.37
C PRO A 11 -4.91 5.52 -17.42
N ARG A 12 -5.88 6.37 -17.06
CA ARG A 12 -7.02 6.77 -17.91
C ARG A 12 -8.08 5.69 -18.21
N SER A 13 -7.98 4.51 -17.59
CA SER A 13 -8.96 3.42 -17.72
C SER A 13 -10.25 3.58 -16.90
N GLY A 14 -10.38 4.61 -16.06
CA GLY A 14 -11.56 4.82 -15.20
C GLY A 14 -11.36 4.36 -13.74
N THR A 15 -10.13 4.03 -13.33
CA THR A 15 -9.78 3.71 -11.93
C THR A 15 -10.22 4.78 -10.94
N THR A 16 -10.12 6.07 -11.29
CA THR A 16 -10.61 7.17 -10.44
C THR A 16 -12.13 7.12 -10.24
N LEU A 17 -12.90 6.89 -11.31
CA LEU A 17 -14.37 6.79 -11.21
C LEU A 17 -14.75 5.63 -10.28
N LEU A 18 -14.13 4.46 -10.47
CA LEU A 18 -14.35 3.31 -9.60
C LEU A 18 -13.99 3.61 -8.14
N SER A 19 -12.87 4.29 -7.89
CA SER A 19 -12.50 4.68 -6.52
C SER A 19 -13.53 5.61 -5.88
N VAL A 20 -14.07 6.58 -6.62
CA VAL A 20 -15.10 7.49 -6.09
C VAL A 20 -16.37 6.72 -5.73
N LEU A 21 -16.80 5.79 -6.58
CA LEU A 21 -17.98 4.96 -6.29
C LEU A 21 -17.77 4.11 -5.02
N LEU A 22 -16.62 3.46 -4.91
CA LEU A 22 -16.31 2.59 -3.77
C LEU A 22 -16.09 3.37 -2.46
N SER A 23 -15.53 4.59 -2.52
CA SER A 23 -15.37 5.44 -1.34
C SER A 23 -16.70 5.86 -0.70
N ASN A 24 -17.82 5.79 -1.42
CA ASN A 24 -19.15 6.04 -0.86
C ASN A 24 -19.70 4.84 -0.07
N HIS A 25 -19.08 3.67 -0.13
CA HIS A 25 -19.57 2.51 0.59
C HIS A 25 -19.36 2.69 2.11
N PRO A 26 -20.34 2.35 2.97
CA PRO A 26 -20.27 2.60 4.41
C PRO A 26 -19.09 1.91 5.09
N GLN A 27 -18.60 0.81 4.51
CA GLN A 27 -17.53 -0.01 5.09
C GLN A 27 -16.15 0.18 4.44
N VAL A 28 -16.04 0.99 3.39
CA VAL A 28 -14.79 1.11 2.61
C VAL A 28 -14.15 2.47 2.87
N TYR A 29 -12.84 2.44 3.11
CA TYR A 29 -11.95 3.58 3.07
C TYR A 29 -10.97 3.38 1.92
N ILE A 30 -10.91 4.31 0.97
CA ILE A 30 -9.88 4.30 -0.07
C ILE A 30 -8.88 5.41 0.22
N ASP A 31 -7.62 5.02 0.36
CA ASP A 31 -6.52 5.94 0.54
C ASP A 31 -6.21 6.68 -0.76
N GLY A 32 -6.22 8.01 -0.70
CA GLY A 32 -5.99 8.88 -1.86
C GLY A 32 -4.51 9.03 -2.21
N GLU A 33 -3.59 8.64 -1.33
CA GLU A 33 -2.16 8.93 -1.48
C GLU A 33 -1.41 7.98 -2.42
N SER A 34 -2.07 6.94 -2.97
CA SER A 34 -1.42 5.93 -3.84
C SER A 34 -0.26 5.24 -3.12
N VAL A 35 -0.53 4.77 -1.91
CA VAL A 35 0.49 4.26 -0.97
C VAL A 35 0.90 2.83 -1.32
N GLY A 36 0.08 2.10 -2.09
CA GLY A 36 0.41 0.74 -2.54
C GLY A 36 1.76 0.64 -3.25
N ILE A 37 2.07 1.59 -4.16
CA ILE A 37 3.39 1.67 -4.81
C ILE A 37 4.50 1.92 -3.79
N SER A 38 4.27 2.85 -2.86
CA SER A 38 5.27 3.15 -1.84
C SER A 38 5.56 1.93 -0.96
N ILE A 39 4.57 1.08 -0.65
CA ILE A 39 4.81 -0.17 0.09
C ILE A 39 5.67 -1.12 -0.75
N ALA A 40 5.32 -1.34 -2.02
CA ALA A 40 6.02 -2.25 -2.91
C ALA A 40 7.49 -1.84 -3.14
N GLU A 41 7.73 -0.57 -3.53
CA GLU A 41 9.06 -0.02 -3.80
C GLU A 41 9.97 -0.07 -2.55
N ASN A 42 9.41 0.29 -1.39
CA ASN A 42 10.21 0.42 -0.18
C ASN A 42 10.48 -0.94 0.48
N MET A 43 9.67 -1.97 0.22
CA MET A 43 10.00 -3.34 0.63
C MET A 43 11.25 -3.85 -0.08
N GLU A 44 11.38 -3.55 -1.38
CA GLU A 44 12.58 -3.86 -2.16
C GLU A 44 13.79 -3.06 -1.66
N LYS A 45 13.60 -1.75 -1.38
CA LYS A 45 14.63 -0.89 -0.79
C LYS A 45 15.09 -1.41 0.58
N TYR A 46 14.17 -1.85 1.43
CA TYR A 46 14.46 -2.43 2.74
C TYR A 46 15.35 -3.67 2.61
N LYS A 47 14.97 -4.62 1.75
CA LYS A 47 15.76 -5.85 1.53
C LYS A 47 17.18 -5.54 1.09
N ARG A 48 17.34 -4.63 0.13
CA ARG A 48 18.65 -4.20 -0.36
C ARG A 48 19.47 -3.55 0.75
N LEU A 49 18.92 -2.55 1.43
CA LEU A 49 19.65 -1.81 2.48
C LEU A 49 20.03 -2.71 3.65
N PHE A 50 19.15 -3.64 4.04
CA PHE A 50 19.44 -4.59 5.11
C PHE A 50 20.58 -5.53 4.71
N ALA A 51 20.60 -6.04 3.47
CA ALA A 51 21.68 -6.88 2.96
C ALA A 51 23.04 -6.15 2.90
N TYR A 52 23.06 -4.87 2.50
CA TYR A 52 24.30 -4.08 2.42
C TYR A 52 24.83 -3.59 3.78
N ARG A 53 24.02 -3.62 4.84
CA ARG A 53 24.40 -3.14 6.19
C ARG A 53 24.02 -4.13 7.29
N PRO A 54 24.63 -5.34 7.30
CA PRO A 54 24.23 -6.42 8.21
C PRO A 54 24.46 -6.14 9.71
N GLY A 55 25.13 -5.02 10.06
CA GLY A 55 25.30 -4.57 11.45
C GLY A 55 24.25 -3.56 11.95
N ARG A 56 23.39 -3.02 11.08
CA ARG A 56 22.27 -2.19 11.53
C ARG A 56 21.10 -3.09 11.93
N GLY A 57 20.52 -2.83 13.11
CA GLY A 57 19.27 -3.47 13.51
C GLY A 57 18.16 -3.23 12.48
N GLN A 58 17.31 -4.24 12.25
CA GLN A 58 16.20 -4.20 11.29
C GLN A 58 15.32 -2.96 11.48
N ARG A 59 15.03 -2.60 12.74
CA ARG A 59 14.27 -1.40 13.11
C ARG A 59 14.88 -0.13 12.54
N ALA A 60 16.19 0.08 12.72
CA ALA A 60 16.86 1.29 12.24
C ALA A 60 16.84 1.41 10.71
N VAL A 61 16.92 0.28 9.99
CA VAL A 61 16.81 0.25 8.53
C VAL A 61 15.37 0.55 8.10
N LEU A 62 14.38 -0.10 8.74
CA LEU A 62 12.97 0.10 8.42
C LEU A 62 12.50 1.52 8.70
N THR A 63 12.83 2.08 9.88
CA THR A 63 12.51 3.48 10.22
C THR A 63 13.09 4.44 9.20
N GLN A 64 14.34 4.23 8.76
CA GLN A 64 14.93 5.07 7.71
C GLN A 64 14.15 4.93 6.39
N VAL A 65 13.84 3.69 5.97
CA VAL A 65 13.09 3.44 4.72
C VAL A 65 11.73 4.14 4.74
N ILE A 66 11.02 4.10 5.87
CA ILE A 66 9.71 4.73 6.05
C ILE A 66 9.83 6.26 5.95
N ARG A 67 10.78 6.87 6.67
CA ARG A 67 11.03 8.32 6.64
C ARG A 67 11.50 8.83 5.28
N ASP A 68 12.33 8.04 4.59
CA ASP A 68 12.85 8.34 3.26
C ASP A 68 11.83 8.02 2.14
N SER A 69 10.60 7.62 2.47
CA SER A 69 9.59 7.26 1.48
C SER A 69 9.15 8.49 0.67
N TYR A 70 8.79 8.29 -0.60
CA TYR A 70 8.34 9.36 -1.47
C TYR A 70 7.21 10.16 -0.84
N LYS A 71 7.37 11.48 -0.73
CA LYS A 71 6.43 12.40 -0.06
C LYS A 71 6.01 11.97 1.36
N GLN A 72 6.85 11.18 2.05
CA GLN A 72 6.59 10.67 3.39
C GLN A 72 5.29 9.84 3.47
N ARG A 73 4.85 9.23 2.36
CA ARG A 73 3.59 8.47 2.30
C ARG A 73 3.55 7.32 3.30
N LEU A 74 4.66 6.59 3.44
CA LEU A 74 4.73 5.51 4.42
C LEU A 74 4.76 6.03 5.85
N GLU A 75 5.39 7.18 6.07
CA GLU A 75 5.44 7.81 7.40
C GLU A 75 4.04 8.20 7.88
N LYS A 76 3.20 8.71 6.97
CA LYS A 76 1.80 9.04 7.27
C LYS A 76 0.91 7.82 7.39
N LEU A 77 1.24 6.74 6.69
CA LEU A 77 0.44 5.51 6.67
C LEU A 77 0.69 4.65 7.91
N LEU A 78 1.97 4.51 8.29
CA LEU A 78 2.43 3.46 9.18
C LEU A 78 2.70 3.98 10.58
N ASP A 79 2.31 3.20 11.59
CA ASP A 79 2.61 3.47 12.99
C ASP A 79 4.01 2.95 13.36
N TYR A 80 5.02 3.55 12.74
CA TYR A 80 6.40 3.08 12.81
C TYR A 80 7.10 3.44 14.13
N GLU A 81 6.48 4.24 14.99
CA GLU A 81 6.99 4.54 16.33
C GLU A 81 6.84 3.32 17.24
N GLN A 82 5.76 2.57 17.06
CA GLN A 82 5.37 1.40 17.85
C GLN A 82 5.81 0.07 17.20
N LEU A 83 6.88 0.07 16.40
CA LEU A 83 7.36 -1.13 15.68
C LEU A 83 7.54 -2.36 16.57
N ASP A 84 7.88 -2.17 17.85
CA ASP A 84 8.13 -3.26 18.79
C ASP A 84 6.84 -3.98 19.24
N GLN A 85 5.65 -3.45 18.91
CA GLN A 85 4.35 -4.04 19.22
C GLN A 85 3.83 -5.00 18.14
N TYR A 86 4.56 -5.15 17.03
CA TYR A 86 4.17 -5.98 15.90
C TYR A 86 5.00 -7.25 15.88
N ALA A 87 4.37 -8.38 15.53
CA ALA A 87 5.04 -9.67 15.53
C ALA A 87 6.12 -9.78 14.44
N ASP A 88 5.83 -9.23 13.26
CA ASP A 88 6.72 -9.18 12.10
C ASP A 88 6.33 -8.02 11.16
N LEU A 89 7.04 -7.88 10.03
CA LEU A 89 6.73 -6.87 9.02
C LEU A 89 5.31 -7.00 8.45
N ARG A 90 4.83 -8.23 8.25
CA ARG A 90 3.49 -8.47 7.69
C ARG A 90 2.42 -8.00 8.67
N ASP A 91 2.51 -8.40 9.93
CA ASP A 91 1.63 -7.93 11.01
C ASP A 91 1.63 -6.39 11.08
N PHE A 92 2.82 -5.78 11.03
CA PHE A 92 2.99 -4.33 11.01
C PHE A 92 2.21 -3.63 9.88
N PHE A 93 2.37 -4.08 8.63
CA PHE A 93 1.67 -3.49 7.50
C PHE A 93 0.16 -3.73 7.57
N HIS A 94 -0.28 -4.94 7.91
CA HIS A 94 -1.71 -5.26 8.02
C HIS A 94 -2.42 -4.45 9.11
N ARG A 95 -1.82 -4.35 10.29
CA ARG A 95 -2.41 -3.58 11.40
C ARG A 95 -2.38 -2.08 11.12
N SER A 96 -1.33 -1.58 10.46
CA SER A 96 -1.26 -0.16 10.06
C SER A 96 -2.39 0.23 9.10
N VAL A 97 -2.63 -0.54 8.03
CA VAL A 97 -3.72 -0.22 7.07
C VAL A 97 -5.11 -0.42 7.68
N ASN A 98 -5.29 -1.46 8.50
CA ASN A 98 -6.57 -1.70 9.18
C ASN A 98 -6.89 -0.59 10.19
N ARG A 99 -5.91 -0.13 10.96
CA ARG A 99 -6.07 1.02 11.87
C ARG A 99 -6.52 2.27 11.11
N ARG A 100 -5.95 2.55 9.94
CA ARG A 100 -6.39 3.69 9.13
C ARG A 100 -7.84 3.58 8.66
N ALA A 101 -8.31 2.38 8.31
CA ALA A 101 -9.74 2.20 8.05
C ALA A 101 -10.58 2.47 9.31
N GLU A 102 -10.15 1.94 10.47
CA GLU A 102 -10.84 2.12 11.75
C GLU A 102 -10.91 3.60 12.18
N GLU A 103 -9.84 4.38 12.01
CA GLU A 103 -9.78 5.82 12.27
C GLU A 103 -10.81 6.61 11.44
N HIS A 104 -11.19 6.10 10.27
CA HIS A 104 -12.21 6.69 9.42
C HIS A 104 -13.60 6.06 9.62
N GLY A 105 -13.77 5.21 10.65
CA GLY A 105 -15.02 4.49 10.92
C GLY A 105 -15.37 3.45 9.85
N LYS A 106 -14.37 2.97 9.11
CA LYS A 106 -14.52 2.00 8.01
C LYS A 106 -13.95 0.65 8.41
N LEU A 107 -14.36 -0.38 7.67
CA LEU A 107 -13.96 -1.76 7.92
C LEU A 107 -12.86 -2.25 6.99
N LEU A 108 -12.77 -1.70 5.79
CA LEU A 108 -11.89 -2.18 4.74
C LEU A 108 -11.07 -1.02 4.21
N TRP A 109 -9.76 -1.14 4.31
CA TRP A 109 -8.83 -0.24 3.65
C TRP A 109 -8.61 -0.70 2.21
N GLY A 110 -8.57 0.25 1.28
CA GLY A 110 -8.13 0.02 -0.08
C GLY A 110 -7.29 1.18 -0.59
N ASP A 111 -6.62 0.93 -1.71
CA ASP A 111 -5.74 1.91 -2.33
C ASP A 111 -5.95 1.91 -3.84
N LYS A 112 -6.01 3.12 -4.42
CA LYS A 112 -6.12 3.29 -5.87
C LYS A 112 -4.75 3.67 -6.38
N THR A 113 -4.07 2.71 -7.00
CA THR A 113 -2.78 2.92 -7.64
C THR A 113 -2.74 2.12 -8.94
N PRO A 114 -3.07 2.74 -10.08
CA PRO A 114 -3.22 2.02 -11.35
C PRO A 114 -1.94 1.26 -11.73
N GLU A 115 -0.79 1.94 -11.63
CA GLU A 115 0.52 1.43 -12.06
C GLU A 115 1.05 0.31 -11.16
N LEU A 116 0.42 0.05 -10.01
CA LEU A 116 0.80 -1.06 -9.10
C LEU A 116 0.73 -2.43 -9.77
N ILE A 117 0.06 -2.55 -10.92
CA ILE A 117 0.05 -3.77 -11.75
C ILE A 117 1.47 -4.27 -12.10
N PHE A 118 2.47 -3.38 -12.14
CA PHE A 118 3.85 -3.74 -12.44
C PHE A 118 4.63 -4.26 -11.22
N ASP A 119 4.12 -4.04 -10.01
CA ASP A 119 4.80 -4.36 -8.74
C ASP A 119 3.98 -5.30 -7.83
N LEU A 120 2.99 -6.01 -8.41
CA LEU A 120 2.14 -6.95 -7.66
C LEU A 120 2.92 -8.03 -6.89
N PRO A 121 3.99 -8.66 -7.44
CA PRO A 121 4.74 -9.67 -6.70
C PRO A 121 5.38 -9.14 -5.41
N GLN A 122 5.82 -7.88 -5.39
CA GLN A 122 6.41 -7.23 -4.23
C GLN A 122 5.33 -6.92 -3.19
N LEU A 123 4.17 -6.44 -3.65
CA LEU A 123 3.03 -6.17 -2.78
C LEU A 123 2.49 -7.44 -2.12
N LEU A 124 2.39 -8.55 -2.87
CA LEU A 124 1.89 -9.84 -2.37
C LEU A 124 2.80 -10.48 -1.32
N GLN A 125 4.08 -10.11 -1.26
CA GLN A 125 4.96 -10.54 -0.18
C GLN A 125 4.55 -9.90 1.16
N VAL A 126 4.02 -8.68 1.10
CA VAL A 126 3.49 -7.95 2.26
C VAL A 126 2.06 -8.39 2.57
N PHE A 127 1.19 -8.38 1.57
CA PHE A 127 -0.23 -8.70 1.67
C PHE A 127 -0.59 -9.91 0.79
N PRO A 128 -0.39 -11.15 1.28
CA PRO A 128 -0.59 -12.36 0.47
C PRO A 128 -2.06 -12.61 0.08
N ASP A 129 -2.98 -12.06 0.86
CA ASP A 129 -4.43 -12.18 0.75
C ASP A 129 -5.08 -10.94 0.13
N ALA A 130 -4.27 -9.99 -0.36
CA ALA A 130 -4.75 -8.79 -1.02
C ALA A 130 -5.64 -9.11 -2.22
N ARG A 131 -6.70 -8.31 -2.39
CA ARG A 131 -7.59 -8.41 -3.55
C ARG A 131 -7.34 -7.31 -4.56
N PHE A 132 -7.45 -7.63 -5.84
CA PHE A 132 -7.18 -6.67 -6.92
C PHE A 132 -8.42 -6.46 -7.77
N LEU A 133 -8.83 -5.20 -7.92
CA LEU A 133 -9.80 -4.78 -8.92
C LEU A 133 -9.02 -4.26 -10.12
N HIS A 134 -8.85 -5.11 -11.15
CA HIS A 134 -8.18 -4.75 -12.38
C HIS A 134 -9.16 -4.08 -13.36
N VAL A 135 -8.99 -2.78 -13.56
CA VAL A 135 -9.81 -1.99 -14.49
C VAL A 135 -9.22 -2.07 -15.88
N VAL A 136 -9.97 -2.67 -16.80
CA VAL A 136 -9.61 -2.79 -18.22
C VAL A 136 -10.50 -1.88 -19.04
N ARG A 137 -9.89 -1.08 -19.91
CA ARG A 137 -10.56 -0.21 -20.88
C ARG A 137 -9.87 -0.37 -22.23
N ASP A 138 -10.63 -0.22 -23.31
CA ASP A 138 -10.11 -0.21 -24.67
C ASP A 138 -8.94 0.78 -24.82
N ALA A 139 -7.79 0.29 -25.27
CA ALA A 139 -6.57 1.08 -25.43
C ALA A 139 -6.75 2.25 -26.41
N ARG A 140 -7.61 2.11 -27.44
CA ARG A 140 -7.92 3.17 -28.41
C ARG A 140 -8.59 4.37 -27.75
N SER A 141 -9.30 4.15 -26.65
CA SER A 141 -9.94 5.21 -25.86
C SER A 141 -8.97 5.93 -24.91
N ASN A 142 -7.75 5.41 -24.71
CA ASN A 142 -6.75 5.98 -23.80
C ASN A 142 -5.68 6.82 -24.51
N ALA A 143 -5.48 6.64 -25.82
CA ALA A 143 -4.39 7.23 -26.61
C ALA A 143 -4.71 8.62 -27.23
N GLN A 144 -5.53 9.44 -26.57
CA GLN A 144 -5.87 10.79 -27.04
C GLN A 144 -4.95 11.85 -26.47
#